data_AF-A0AA97D083-F1
#
_entry.id   AF-A0AA97D083-F1
#
_cell.length_a   1.000
_cell.length_b   1.000
_cell.length_c   1.000
_cell.angle_alpha   90.00
_cell.angle_beta   90.00
_cell.angle_gamma   90.00
#
_symmetry.space_group_name_H-M   'P 1'
#
loop_
_entity.id
_entity.type
_entity.pdbx_description
1 polymer ?
#
loop_
_entity_poly.entity_id
_entity_poly.type
_entity_poly.pdbx_seq_one_letter_code
_entity_poly.pdbx_strand_id
1 'polypeptide(L)'
;MRLSRKAWNNVVIISMLLMIFFFNGLHKKLNTPPVNEGVQALLPEQSFILAMAFPELKIERIGTSWRSQELQSITWQADEQTLEQLVERWQRQQLTIAALPVSKISKASADYVASVWLAGEQLPAVYQLYSIEQQYYLLDKRLQRVFELEQADVVKLFPLYPF
;
A
#
# COMPACT_ATOMS: atom_id res chain seq x y z
N MET A 1 23.38 -32.23 37.45
CA MET A 1 22.35 -32.96 36.68
C MET A 1 22.71 -32.89 35.20
N ARG A 2 23.21 -33.98 34.59
CA ARG A 2 23.56 -34.00 33.16
C ARG A 2 22.31 -34.36 32.37
N LEU A 3 21.84 -33.43 31.54
CA LEU A 3 20.71 -33.68 30.64
C LEU A 3 21.07 -34.84 29.70
N SER A 4 20.18 -35.83 29.59
CA SER A 4 20.29 -36.93 28.63
C SER A 4 20.43 -36.37 27.21
N ARG A 5 21.19 -37.05 26.32
CA ARG A 5 21.37 -36.66 24.90
C ARG A 5 20.03 -36.34 24.21
N LYS A 6 18.96 -37.05 24.58
CA LYS A 6 17.59 -36.83 24.07
C LYS A 6 17.00 -35.49 24.52
N ALA A 7 17.23 -35.08 25.77
CA ALA A 7 16.76 -33.80 26.30
C ALA A 7 17.54 -32.63 25.70
N TRP A 8 18.84 -32.80 25.44
CA TRP A 8 19.66 -31.76 24.82
C TRP A 8 19.23 -31.47 23.38
N ASN A 9 18.94 -32.50 22.57
CA ASN A 9 18.42 -32.30 21.21
C ASN A 9 17.11 -31.51 21.19
N ASN A 10 16.20 -31.81 22.12
CA ASN A 10 14.94 -31.07 22.24
C ASN A 10 15.18 -29.61 22.61
N VAL A 11 16.12 -29.33 23.51
CA VAL A 11 16.49 -27.95 23.90
C VAL A 11 17.06 -27.17 22.72
N VAL A 12 17.93 -27.81 21.92
CA VAL A 12 18.51 -27.18 20.73
C VAL A 12 17.42 -26.88 19.70
N ILE A 13 16.50 -27.81 19.45
CA ILE A 13 15.39 -27.60 18.51
C ILE A 13 14.46 -26.48 18.99
N ILE A 14 14.08 -26.47 20.27
CA ILE A 14 13.21 -25.44 20.85
C ILE A 14 13.89 -24.06 20.79
N SER A 15 15.20 -24.00 21.07
CA SER A 15 15.98 -22.77 20.96
C SER A 15 16.04 -22.23 19.53
N MET A 16 16.26 -23.12 18.55
CA MET A 16 16.32 -22.72 17.14
C MET A 16 14.97 -22.21 16.62
N LEU A 17 13.87 -22.83 17.03
CA LEU A 17 12.51 -22.37 16.71
C LEU A 17 12.20 -21.00 17.35
N LEU A 18 12.58 -20.79 18.62
CA LEU A 18 12.45 -19.48 19.27
C LEU A 18 13.29 -18.43 18.55
N MET A 19 14.52 -18.74 18.17
CA MET A 19 15.40 -17.83 17.43
C MET A 19 14.81 -17.43 16.08
N ILE A 20 14.29 -18.38 15.30
CA ILE A 20 13.58 -18.10 14.03
C ILE A 20 12.35 -17.23 14.28
N PHE A 21 11.55 -17.54 15.30
CA PHE A 21 10.39 -16.74 15.67
C PHE A 21 10.75 -15.32 16.10
N PHE A 22 11.83 -15.14 16.87
CA PHE A 22 12.33 -13.82 17.26
C PHE A 22 12.80 -13.02 16.05
N PHE A 23 13.63 -13.59 15.17
CA PHE A 23 14.10 -12.86 13.98
C PHE A 23 12.97 -12.51 13.01
N ASN A 24 12.04 -13.44 12.77
CA ASN A 24 10.93 -13.21 11.85
C ASN A 24 9.84 -12.33 12.48
N GLY A 25 9.56 -12.51 13.77
CA GLY A 25 8.53 -11.79 14.53
C GLY A 25 8.92 -10.37 14.94
N LEU A 26 10.18 -10.13 15.32
CA LEU A 26 10.67 -8.78 15.67
C LEU A 26 10.79 -7.88 14.44
N HIS A 27 11.21 -8.42 13.29
CA HIS A 27 11.33 -7.63 12.06
C HIS A 27 10.00 -7.02 11.61
N LYS A 28 8.88 -7.70 11.92
CA LYS A 28 7.52 -7.23 11.57
C LYS A 28 7.01 -6.08 12.44
N LYS A 29 7.59 -5.85 13.63
CA LYS A 29 7.18 -4.78 14.55
C LYS A 29 8.16 -3.62 14.64
N LEU A 30 9.45 -3.86 14.40
CA LEU A 30 10.48 -2.81 14.50
C LEU A 30 10.55 -1.92 13.24
N ASN A 31 10.04 -2.39 12.10
CA ASN A 31 10.01 -1.62 10.86
C ASN A 31 8.67 -0.91 10.61
N THR A 32 7.79 -0.80 11.61
CA THR A 32 6.67 0.13 11.52
C THR A 32 7.18 1.48 12.02
N PRO A 33 7.54 2.42 11.13
CA PRO A 33 7.91 3.75 11.59
C PRO A 33 6.76 4.33 12.42
N PRO A 34 7.03 5.06 13.50
CA PRO A 34 5.99 5.76 14.22
C PRO A 34 5.20 6.58 13.21
N VAL A 35 3.88 6.45 13.27
CA VAL A 35 2.97 7.27 12.47
C VAL A 35 3.12 8.69 13.00
N ASN A 36 4.03 9.46 12.41
CA ASN A 36 4.19 10.88 12.72
C ASN A 36 2.92 11.58 12.27
N GLU A 37 2.17 12.14 13.23
CA GLU A 37 0.96 12.90 12.96
C GLU A 37 1.26 14.06 11.99
N GLY A 38 0.35 14.34 11.06
CA GLY A 38 0.47 15.43 10.09
C GLY A 38 0.49 14.98 8.62
N VAL A 39 0.90 15.90 7.75
CA VAL A 39 0.95 15.72 6.29
C VAL A 39 2.17 14.87 5.93
N GLN A 40 1.95 13.77 5.19
CA GLN A 40 3.00 12.88 4.72
C GLN A 40 2.84 12.57 3.23
N ALA A 41 3.96 12.29 2.56
CA ALA A 41 3.96 11.79 1.19
C ALA A 41 3.26 10.42 1.11
N LEU A 42 2.41 10.25 0.09
CA LEU A 42 1.65 9.03 -0.17
C LEU A 42 2.57 7.87 -0.57
N LEU A 43 3.54 8.15 -1.43
CA LEU A 43 4.60 7.24 -1.82
C LEU A 43 5.91 7.60 -1.10
N PRO A 44 6.86 6.66 -0.94
CA PRO A 44 8.17 6.97 -0.42
C PRO A 44 8.87 8.04 -1.26
N GLU A 45 9.64 8.90 -0.60
CA GLU A 45 10.51 9.86 -1.25
C GLU A 45 11.42 9.16 -2.27
N GLN A 46 11.63 9.80 -3.42
CA GLN A 46 12.48 9.29 -4.52
C GLN A 46 12.00 7.96 -5.13
N SER A 47 10.75 7.54 -4.90
CA SER A 47 10.19 6.37 -5.56
C SER A 47 9.71 6.66 -6.97
N PHE A 48 10.00 5.73 -7.89
CA PHE A 48 9.57 5.82 -9.28
C PHE A 48 8.46 4.80 -9.58
N ILE A 49 7.30 5.23 -10.04
CA ILE A 49 6.22 4.33 -10.44
C ILE A 49 6.59 3.67 -11.77
N LEU A 50 6.50 2.35 -11.84
CA LEU A 50 6.66 1.55 -13.07
C LEU A 50 5.32 1.17 -13.68
N ALA A 51 4.34 0.88 -12.82
CA ALA A 51 2.99 0.56 -13.21
C ALA A 51 2.00 0.89 -12.09
N MET A 52 0.75 1.11 -12.45
CA MET A 52 -0.38 1.20 -11.54
C MET A 52 -1.50 0.30 -12.05
N ALA A 53 -2.29 -0.27 -11.16
CA ALA A 53 -3.49 -1.00 -11.53
C ALA A 53 -4.64 -0.63 -10.60
N PHE A 54 -5.76 -0.36 -11.23
CA PHE A 54 -7.09 -0.31 -10.66
C PHE A 54 -7.84 -1.59 -11.08
N PRO A 55 -9.01 -1.91 -10.50
CA PRO A 55 -9.75 -3.13 -10.84
C PRO A 55 -10.07 -3.27 -12.32
N GLU A 56 -10.29 -2.16 -13.02
CA GLU A 56 -10.72 -2.11 -14.41
C GLU A 56 -9.59 -1.72 -15.37
N LEU A 57 -8.50 -1.15 -14.88
CA LEU A 57 -7.47 -0.51 -15.70
C LEU A 57 -6.07 -0.78 -15.17
N LYS A 58 -5.16 -1.19 -16.05
CA LYS A 58 -3.73 -1.22 -15.78
C LYS A 58 -3.03 -0.12 -16.58
N ILE A 59 -2.11 0.59 -15.94
CA ILE A 59 -1.27 1.64 -16.52
C ILE A 59 0.18 1.20 -16.35
N GLU A 60 0.97 1.22 -17.43
CA GLU A 60 2.37 0.80 -17.38
C GLU A 60 3.25 1.66 -18.27
N ARG A 61 4.51 1.80 -17.86
CA ARG A 61 5.50 2.55 -18.63
C ARG A 61 6.14 1.65 -19.67
N ILE A 62 6.06 2.05 -20.94
CA ILE A 62 6.72 1.38 -22.06
C ILE A 62 7.68 2.37 -22.71
N GLY A 63 8.99 2.17 -22.48
CA GLY A 63 10.01 3.14 -22.86
C GLY A 63 9.87 4.43 -22.05
N THR A 64 9.60 5.54 -22.73
CA THR A 64 9.35 6.84 -22.11
C THR A 64 7.87 7.16 -21.93
N SER A 65 6.99 6.46 -22.64
CA SER A 65 5.54 6.72 -22.69
C SER A 65 4.75 5.89 -21.69
N TRP A 66 3.62 6.45 -21.23
CA TRP A 66 2.62 5.72 -20.46
C TRP A 66 1.54 5.15 -21.37
N ARG A 67 1.15 3.90 -21.11
CA ARG A 67 0.03 3.26 -21.81
C ARG A 67 -0.91 2.62 -20.81
N SER A 68 -2.19 2.61 -21.17
CA SER A 68 -3.23 1.92 -20.42
C SER A 68 -3.68 0.65 -21.16
N GLN A 69 -4.01 -0.36 -20.37
CA GLN A 69 -4.67 -1.58 -20.78
C GLN A 69 -5.95 -1.72 -19.98
N GLU A 70 -7.08 -1.74 -20.69
CA GLU A 70 -8.38 -2.03 -20.10
C GLU A 70 -8.44 -3.51 -19.71
N LEU A 71 -8.78 -3.76 -18.45
CA LEU A 71 -9.05 -5.10 -17.91
C LEU A 71 -10.55 -5.40 -17.93
N GLN A 72 -11.37 -4.36 -17.89
CA GLN A 72 -12.83 -4.40 -17.96
C GLN A 72 -13.32 -3.23 -18.83
N SER A 73 -14.57 -3.31 -19.31
CA SER A 73 -15.14 -2.21 -20.11
C SER A 73 -15.32 -0.97 -19.25
N ILE A 74 -14.66 0.12 -19.64
CA ILE A 74 -14.74 1.42 -18.97
C ILE A 74 -15.14 2.51 -19.96
N THR A 75 -15.81 3.55 -19.46
CA THR A 75 -16.14 4.76 -20.23
C THR A 75 -15.05 5.82 -20.16
N TRP A 76 -14.12 5.69 -19.22
CA TRP A 76 -13.02 6.62 -19.04
C TRP A 76 -11.97 6.39 -20.12
N GLN A 77 -11.73 7.42 -20.93
CA GLN A 77 -10.67 7.44 -21.93
C GLN A 77 -9.60 8.42 -21.49
N ALA A 78 -8.36 7.97 -21.48
CA ALA A 78 -7.21 8.80 -21.17
C ALA A 78 -6.19 8.71 -22.30
N ASP A 79 -5.71 9.87 -22.70
CA ASP A 79 -4.52 9.98 -23.53
C ASP A 79 -3.25 9.83 -22.67
N GLU A 80 -2.10 9.76 -23.34
CA GLU A 80 -0.80 9.62 -22.67
C GLU A 80 -0.55 10.72 -21.63
N GLN A 81 -0.93 11.96 -21.94
CA GLN A 81 -0.74 13.10 -21.04
C GLN A 81 -1.58 12.96 -19.76
N THR A 82 -2.83 12.49 -19.88
CA THR A 82 -3.71 12.24 -18.73
C THR A 82 -3.16 11.12 -17.85
N LEU A 83 -2.61 10.06 -18.47
CA LEU A 83 -1.96 8.97 -17.72
C LEU A 83 -0.71 9.46 -16.98
N GLU A 84 0.13 10.25 -17.64
CA GLU A 84 1.32 10.84 -17.02
C GLU A 84 0.95 11.74 -15.82
N GLN A 85 -0.03 12.63 -15.99
CA GLN A 85 -0.51 13.49 -14.90
C GLN A 85 -1.06 12.70 -13.72
N LEU A 86 -1.76 11.58 -13.97
CA LEU A 86 -2.25 10.71 -12.91
C LEU A 86 -1.09 10.09 -12.13
N VAL A 87 -0.09 9.55 -12.84
CA VAL A 87 1.12 8.97 -12.23
C VAL A 87 1.87 10.02 -11.42
N GLU A 88 2.14 11.19 -12.00
CA GLU A 88 2.85 12.28 -11.32
C GLU A 88 2.12 12.74 -10.06
N ARG A 89 0.77 12.80 -10.12
CA ARG A 89 -0.04 13.14 -8.96
C ARG A 89 0.12 12.12 -7.85
N TRP A 90 0.04 10.82 -8.16
CA TRP A 90 0.30 9.76 -7.18
C TRP A 90 1.70 9.87 -6.56
N GLN A 91 2.73 10.18 -7.36
CA GLN A 91 4.11 10.35 -6.88
C GLN A 91 4.32 11.55 -5.96
N ARG A 92 3.62 12.66 -6.22
CA ARG A 92 3.82 13.92 -5.50
C ARG A 92 2.77 14.14 -4.40
N GLN A 93 1.74 13.30 -4.33
CA GLN A 93 0.64 13.50 -3.39
C GLN A 93 1.14 13.49 -1.95
N GLN A 94 0.69 14.48 -1.19
CA GLN A 94 0.83 14.53 0.25
C GLN A 94 -0.57 14.54 0.87
N LEU A 95 -0.77 13.72 1.89
CA LEU A 95 -2.05 13.58 2.57
C LEU A 95 -1.84 13.62 4.08
N THR A 96 -2.86 14.10 4.79
CA THR A 96 -2.87 14.09 6.25
C THR A 96 -3.11 12.68 6.74
N ILE A 97 -2.29 12.24 7.69
CA ILE A 97 -2.52 10.99 8.42
C ILE A 97 -3.78 11.12 9.28
N ALA A 98 -4.67 10.16 9.16
CA ALA A 98 -5.89 10.07 9.95
C ALA A 98 -5.61 9.61 11.38
N ALA A 99 -6.38 10.12 12.33
CA ALA A 99 -6.42 9.57 13.69
C ALA A 99 -7.16 8.21 13.77
N LEU A 100 -7.70 7.73 12.64
CA LEU A 100 -8.44 6.48 12.56
C LEU A 100 -7.47 5.27 12.61
N PRO A 101 -7.60 4.36 13.59
CA PRO A 101 -6.71 3.21 13.68
C PRO A 101 -6.95 2.20 12.55
N VAL A 102 -5.87 1.67 11.99
CA VAL A 102 -5.88 0.65 10.93
C VAL A 102 -6.80 -0.54 11.26
N SER A 103 -6.83 -0.96 12.53
CA SER A 103 -7.62 -2.11 12.98
C SER A 103 -9.14 -1.91 12.91
N LYS A 104 -9.62 -0.66 12.87
CA LYS A 104 -11.04 -0.35 12.65
C LYS A 104 -11.39 -0.44 11.16
N ILE A 105 -10.58 0.21 10.32
CA ILE A 105 -10.83 0.28 8.87
C ILE A 105 -10.55 -1.06 8.16
N SER A 106 -9.53 -1.81 8.58
CA SER A 106 -9.13 -3.06 7.93
C SER A 106 -10.14 -4.21 8.06
N LYS A 107 -11.18 -4.05 8.90
CA LYS A 107 -12.26 -5.03 9.06
C LYS A 107 -13.38 -4.83 8.05
N ALA A 108 -13.50 -3.63 7.48
CA ALA A 108 -14.43 -3.35 6.42
C ALA A 108 -13.87 -3.84 5.08
N SER A 109 -14.77 -4.13 4.14
CA SER A 109 -14.39 -4.28 2.73
C SER A 109 -13.97 -2.92 2.19
N ALA A 110 -12.88 -2.89 1.42
CA ALA A 110 -12.49 -1.68 0.71
C ALA A 110 -13.50 -1.38 -0.39
N ASP A 111 -13.85 -0.11 -0.56
CA ASP A 111 -14.74 0.32 -1.64
C ASP A 111 -14.01 0.30 -2.98
N TYR A 112 -12.69 0.53 -2.95
CA TYR A 112 -11.85 0.51 -4.14
C TYR A 112 -10.39 0.25 -3.79
N VAL A 113 -9.60 -0.17 -4.78
CA VAL A 113 -8.20 -0.56 -4.59
C VAL A 113 -7.34 -0.03 -5.72
N ALA A 114 -6.15 0.47 -5.37
CA ALA A 114 -5.08 0.72 -6.32
C ALA A 114 -3.84 -0.07 -5.92
N SER A 115 -3.17 -0.67 -6.90
CA SER A 115 -1.87 -1.32 -6.73
C SER A 115 -0.82 -0.53 -7.51
N VAL A 116 0.27 -0.16 -6.84
CA VAL A 116 1.35 0.66 -7.42
C VAL A 116 2.66 -0.11 -7.35
N TRP A 117 3.25 -0.39 -8.52
CA TRP A 117 4.58 -1.00 -8.62
C TRP A 117 5.63 0.09 -8.65
N LEU A 118 6.51 0.08 -7.65
CA LEU A 118 7.61 1.02 -7.52
C LEU A 118 8.91 0.37 -7.98
N ALA A 119 9.80 1.17 -8.57
CA ALA A 119 11.13 0.72 -8.96
C ALA A 119 11.92 0.25 -7.72
N GLY A 120 12.58 -0.90 -7.84
CA GLY A 120 13.35 -1.52 -6.75
C GLY A 120 12.53 -2.36 -5.77
N GLU A 121 11.20 -2.32 -5.84
CA GLU A 121 10.31 -3.10 -4.97
C GLU A 121 9.84 -4.38 -5.68
N GLN A 122 9.79 -5.49 -4.93
CA GLN A 122 9.34 -6.79 -5.47
C GLN A 122 7.81 -6.93 -5.47
N LEU A 123 7.14 -6.30 -4.51
CA LEU A 123 5.70 -6.37 -4.33
C LEU A 123 5.07 -4.99 -4.56
N PRO A 124 3.85 -4.91 -5.12
CA PRO A 124 3.16 -3.64 -5.26
C PRO A 124 2.78 -3.06 -3.88
N ALA A 125 2.85 -1.74 -3.78
CA ALA A 125 2.19 -1.02 -2.70
C ALA A 125 0.68 -1.02 -2.98
N VAL A 126 -0.10 -1.57 -2.05
CA VAL A 126 -1.56 -1.67 -2.19
C VAL A 126 -2.22 -0.60 -1.33
N TYR A 127 -3.06 0.20 -1.98
CA TYR A 127 -3.84 1.28 -1.38
C TYR A 127 -5.32 0.92 -1.44
N GLN A 128 -6.00 0.97 -0.30
CA GLN A 128 -7.41 0.61 -0.19
C GLN A 128 -8.22 1.84 0.21
N LEU A 129 -9.17 2.24 -0.63
CA LEU A 129 -10.06 3.37 -0.41
C LEU A 129 -11.30 2.91 0.37
N TYR A 130 -11.73 3.74 1.31
CA TYR A 130 -12.93 3.55 2.11
C TYR A 130 -13.71 4.86 2.24
N SER A 131 -15.02 4.76 2.28
CA SER A 131 -15.98 5.83 2.57
C SER A 131 -16.73 5.46 3.84
N ILE A 132 -16.48 6.22 4.91
CA ILE A 132 -17.08 5.99 6.23
C ILE A 132 -17.66 7.31 6.71
N GLU A 133 -18.97 7.34 6.98
CA GLU A 133 -19.67 8.55 7.46
C GLU A 133 -19.39 9.78 6.58
N GLN A 134 -19.48 9.60 5.25
CA GLN A 134 -19.24 10.63 4.24
C GLN A 134 -17.80 11.20 4.20
N GLN A 135 -16.86 10.59 4.92
CA GLN A 135 -15.44 10.91 4.85
C GLN A 135 -14.65 9.78 4.16
N TYR A 136 -13.67 10.17 3.35
CA TYR A 136 -12.83 9.21 2.63
C TYR A 136 -11.52 8.95 3.35
N TYR A 137 -11.13 7.68 3.38
CA TYR A 137 -9.90 7.21 3.98
C TYR A 137 -9.13 6.31 3.02
N LEU A 138 -7.80 6.45 3.00
CA LEU A 138 -6.92 5.60 2.20
C LEU A 138 -5.97 4.85 3.11
N LEU A 139 -6.09 3.52 3.12
CA LEU A 139 -5.18 2.65 3.83
C LEU A 139 -4.02 2.24 2.93
N ASP A 140 -2.81 2.65 3.30
CA ASP A 140 -1.57 2.08 2.78
C ASP A 140 -1.31 0.73 3.48
N LYS A 141 -1.51 -0.37 2.75
CA LYS A 141 -1.37 -1.72 3.30
C LYS A 141 0.06 -2.10 3.61
N ARG A 142 1.04 -1.48 2.96
CA ARG A 142 2.44 -1.79 3.17
C ARG A 142 2.94 -1.14 4.45
N LEU A 143 2.68 0.16 4.62
CA LEU A 143 3.15 0.94 5.76
C LEU A 143 2.17 0.96 6.94
N GLN A 144 0.97 0.37 6.79
CA GLN A 144 -0.05 0.30 7.83
C GLN A 144 -0.39 1.68 8.39
N ARG A 145 -0.65 2.63 7.48
CA ARG A 145 -1.04 4.00 7.78
C ARG A 145 -2.32 4.37 7.05
N VAL A 146 -3.15 5.18 7.68
CA VAL A 146 -4.44 5.63 7.13
C VAL A 146 -4.30 7.12 6.84
N PHE A 147 -4.71 7.52 5.65
CA PHE A 147 -4.80 8.92 5.24
C PHE A 147 -6.25 9.37 5.23
N GLU A 148 -6.48 10.64 5.51
CA GLU A 148 -7.74 11.33 5.24
C GLU A 148 -7.67 11.94 3.84
N LEU A 149 -8.79 11.88 3.11
CA LEU A 149 -8.88 12.40 1.75
C LEU A 149 -10.08 13.31 1.65
N GLU A 150 -9.89 14.46 1.00
CA GLU A 150 -11.00 15.25 0.52
C GLU A 150 -11.59 14.59 -0.74
N GLN A 151 -12.87 14.83 -1.01
CA GLN A 151 -13.51 14.32 -2.22
C GLN A 151 -12.74 14.71 -3.49
N ALA A 152 -12.15 15.91 -3.52
CA ALA A 152 -11.31 16.37 -4.62
C ALA A 152 -10.04 15.50 -4.82
N ASP A 153 -9.43 14.98 -3.76
CA ASP A 153 -8.29 14.06 -3.87
C ASP A 153 -8.74 12.70 -4.41
N VAL A 154 -9.90 12.20 -3.96
CA VAL A 154 -10.44 10.92 -4.44
C VAL A 154 -10.69 10.97 -5.94
N VAL A 155 -11.38 12.01 -6.44
CA VAL A 155 -11.65 12.18 -7.88
C VAL A 155 -10.35 12.22 -8.69
N LYS A 156 -9.31 12.83 -8.13
CA LYS A 156 -8.03 13.04 -8.81
C LYS A 156 -7.12 11.82 -8.79
N LEU A 157 -7.19 10.98 -7.76
CA LEU A 157 -6.33 9.80 -7.58
C LEU A 157 -7.01 8.52 -8.08
N PHE A 158 -8.34 8.46 -8.02
CA PHE A 158 -9.16 7.31 -8.41
C PHE A 158 -10.20 7.73 -9.46
N PRO A 159 -9.78 8.02 -10.71
CA PRO A 159 -10.67 8.56 -11.74
C PRO A 159 -11.79 7.60 -12.17
N LEU A 160 -11.67 6.31 -11.83
CA LEU A 160 -12.63 5.25 -12.13
C LEU A 160 -13.52 4.87 -10.94
N TYR A 161 -13.32 5.50 -9.77
CA TYR A 161 -14.13 5.23 -8.60
C TYR A 161 -15.59 5.67 -8.83
N PRO A 162 -16.60 4.81 -8.59
CA PRO A 162 -18.00 5.19 -8.72
C PRO A 162 -18.41 6.05 -7.51
N PHE A 163 -18.69 7.33 -7.77
CA PHE A 163 -19.19 8.29 -6.78
C PHE A 163 -20.71 8.22 -6.59
#